data_AF-A0A4P7IGV5-F1
#
_entry.id   AF-A0A4P7IGV5-F1
#
_cell.length_a   1.000
_cell.length_b   1.000
_cell.length_c   1.000
_cell.angle_alpha   90.00
_cell.angle_beta   90.00
_cell.angle_gamma   90.00
#
_symmetry.space_group_name_H-M   'P 1'
#
loop_
_entity.id
_entity.type
_entity.pdbx_description
1 polymer ?
#
loop_
_entity_poly.entity_id
_entity_poly.type
_entity_poly.pdbx_seq_one_letter_code
_entity_poly.pdbx_strand_id
1 'polypeptide(L)' 'MGMDRGPEFDGVRIGRPAVGGLIDAGFARLEDLPEELDELARIHGVGPKAIRLLGEERDARRREEPSGTA' A
#
# COMPACT_ATOMS: atom_id res chain seq x y z
N MET A 1 14.70 -16.82 7.39
CA MET A 1 14.14 -15.51 7.72
C MET A 1 12.81 -15.40 6.99
N GLY A 2 11.74 -15.93 7.59
CA GLY A 2 10.41 -15.90 6.98
C GLY A 2 9.81 -14.53 7.21
N MET A 3 9.67 -13.71 6.17
CA MET A 3 8.68 -12.66 6.22
C MET A 3 7.34 -13.38 6.11
N ASP A 4 6.72 -13.63 7.26
CA ASP A 4 5.28 -13.79 7.35
C ASP A 4 4.68 -12.53 6.71
N ARG A 5 4.52 -12.55 5.38
CA ARG A 5 3.78 -11.51 4.67
C ARG A 5 2.33 -11.76 5.02
N GLY A 6 1.94 -11.25 6.18
CA GLY A 6 0.59 -11.27 6.70
C GLY A 6 -0.36 -10.53 5.74
N PRO A 7 -1.57 -10.19 6.17
CA PRO A 7 -2.52 -9.39 5.38
C PRO A 7 -2.06 -7.92 5.20
N GLU A 8 -0.76 -7.66 5.22
CA GLU A 8 -0.13 -6.34 5.35
C GLU A 8 0.76 -6.06 4.14
N PHE A 9 0.62 -4.88 3.56
CA PHE A 9 1.40 -4.36 2.44
C PHE A 9 2.17 -3.13 2.92
N ASP A 10 3.50 -3.21 3.02
CA ASP A 10 4.33 -2.11 3.52
C ASP A 10 3.84 -1.52 4.87
N GLY A 11 3.32 -2.38 5.77
CA GLY A 11 2.72 -1.96 7.05
C GLY A 11 1.23 -1.63 6.98
N VAL A 12 0.61 -1.58 5.80
CA VAL A 12 -0.82 -1.31 5.62
C VAL A 12 -1.64 -2.60 5.61
N ARG A 13 -2.62 -2.72 6.51
CA ARG A 13 -3.50 -3.89 6.63
C ARG A 13 -4.60 -3.94 5.56
N ILE A 14 -4.23 -4.22 4.30
CA ILE A 14 -5.17 -4.24 3.16
C ILE A 14 -5.78 -5.62 2.84
N GLY A 15 -5.32 -6.69 3.48
CA GLY A 15 -5.84 -8.05 3.29
C GLY A 15 -5.14 -8.82 2.16
N ARG A 16 -5.02 -10.14 2.33
CA ARG A 16 -4.31 -11.05 1.41
C ARG A 16 -4.61 -10.88 -0.09
N PRO A 17 -5.87 -10.73 -0.55
CA PRO A 17 -6.14 -10.58 -1.98
C PRO A 17 -5.64 -9.24 -2.55
N ALA A 18 -5.65 -8.17 -1.76
CA ALA A 18 -5.15 -6.87 -2.20
C ALA A 18 -3.61 -6.87 -2.26
N VAL A 19 -2.95 -7.47 -1.24
CA VAL A 19 -1.48 -7.68 -1.28
C VAL A 19 -1.11 -8.50 -2.51
N GLY A 20 -1.84 -9.57 -2.80
CA GLY A 20 -1.61 -10.41 -3.98
C GLY A 20 -1.74 -9.63 -5.29
N GLY A 21 -2.81 -8.84 -5.45
CA GLY A 21 -3.02 -8.02 -6.64
C GLY A 21 -1.94 -6.97 -6.85
N LEU A 22 -1.49 -6.30 -5.77
CA LEU A 22 -0.39 -5.32 -5.85
C LEU A 22 0.92 -5.98 -6.28
N ILE A 23 1.27 -7.12 -5.68
CA ILE A 23 2.49 -7.85 -6.01
C ILE A 23 2.46 -8.39 -7.44
N ASP A 24 1.31 -8.88 -7.90
CA ASP A 24 1.12 -9.37 -9.28
C ASP A 24 1.25 -8.24 -10.31
N ALA A 25 0.80 -7.03 -9.94
CA ALA A 25 1.00 -5.80 -10.71
C ALA A 25 2.44 -5.24 -10.62
N GLY A 26 3.32 -5.83 -9.80
CA GLY A 26 4.72 -5.43 -9.65
C GLY A 26 4.99 -4.44 -8.52
N PHE A 27 3.98 -4.06 -7.73
CA PHE A 27 4.13 -3.16 -6.59
C PHE A 27 4.48 -3.96 -5.34
N ALA A 28 5.62 -3.64 -4.73
CA ALA A 28 6.06 -4.27 -3.48
C ALA A 28 5.99 -3.35 -2.26
N ARG A 29 5.82 -2.04 -2.48
CA ARG A 29 5.87 -0.99 -1.44
C ARG A 29 4.91 0.14 -1.72
N LEU A 30 4.58 0.93 -0.70
CA LEU A 30 3.77 2.16 -0.80
C LEU A 30 4.40 3.21 -1.73
N GLU A 31 5.73 3.30 -1.71
CA GLU A 31 6.55 4.21 -2.53
C GLU A 31 6.57 3.85 -4.02
N ASP A 32 6.33 2.58 -4.36
CA ASP A 32 6.16 2.14 -5.76
C ASP A 32 4.75 2.43 -6.30
N LEU A 33 3.78 2.74 -5.42
CA LEU A 33 2.41 2.99 -5.86
C LEU A 33 2.31 4.32 -6.61
N PRO A 34 1.46 4.38 -7.65
CA PRO A 34 1.17 5.62 -8.35
C PRO A 34 0.57 6.67 -7.41
N GLU A 35 0.75 7.95 -7.76
CA GLU A 35 0.16 9.05 -7.01
C GLU A 35 -1.38 8.95 -7.00
N GLU A 36 -1.95 8.52 -8.13
CA GLU A 36 -3.37 8.19 -8.30
C GLU A 36 -3.69 6.76 -7.85
N LEU A 37 -4.09 6.62 -6.58
CA LEU A 37 -4.46 5.32 -6.00
C LEU A 37 -5.76 4.74 -6.61
N ASP A 38 -6.58 5.56 -7.28
CA ASP A 38 -7.77 5.10 -8.03
C ASP A 38 -7.40 4.16 -9.18
N GLU A 39 -6.18 4.25 -9.74
CA GLU A 39 -5.72 3.30 -10.75
C GLU A 39 -5.56 1.89 -10.17
N LEU A 40 -5.24 1.79 -8.89
CA LEU A 40 -5.16 0.50 -8.20
C LEU A 40 -6.53 -0.18 -8.11
N ALA A 41 -7.65 0.54 -8.23
CA ALA A 41 -8.98 -0.06 -8.28
C ALA A 41 -9.19 -0.95 -9.51
N ARG A 42 -8.38 -0.75 -10.56
CA ARG A 42 -8.38 -1.59 -11.76
C ARG A 42 -7.62 -2.91 -11.56
N ILE A 43 -6.81 -3.03 -10.51
CA ILE A 43 -6.03 -4.22 -10.20
C ILE A 43 -6.93 -5.28 -9.56
N HIS A 44 -6.88 -6.49 -10.11
CA HIS A 44 -7.69 -7.60 -9.62
C HIS A 44 -7.30 -7.97 -8.19
N GLY A 45 -8.26 -7.90 -7.26
CA GLY A 45 -8.03 -8.18 -5.83
C GLY A 45 -7.81 -6.93 -4.96
N VAL A 46 -7.55 -5.76 -5.55
CA VAL A 46 -7.46 -4.49 -4.82
C VAL A 46 -8.85 -3.85 -4.75
N GLY A 47 -9.47 -3.93 -3.57
CA GLY A 47 -10.78 -3.32 -3.34
C GLY A 47 -10.70 -1.85 -2.94
N PRO A 48 -11.82 -1.10 -3.00
CA PRO A 48 -11.89 0.30 -2.57
C PRO A 48 -11.47 0.51 -1.10
N LYS A 49 -11.65 -0.51 -0.25
CA LYS A 49 -11.15 -0.51 1.12
C LYS A 49 -9.62 -0.46 1.20
N ALA A 50 -8.92 -1.21 0.35
CA ALA A 50 -7.46 -1.23 0.31
C ALA A 50 -6.92 0.13 -0.12
N ILE A 51 -7.50 0.72 -1.17
CA ILE A 51 -7.16 2.06 -1.67
C ILE A 51 -7.31 3.11 -0.57
N ARG A 52 -8.44 3.09 0.17
CA ARG A 52 -8.68 4.02 1.27
C ARG A 52 -7.60 3.91 2.35
N LEU A 53 -7.25 2.69 2.75
CA LEU A 53 -6.20 2.45 3.75
C LEU A 53 -4.81 2.87 3.25
N LEU A 54 -4.47 2.57 2.00
CA LEU A 54 -3.21 3.02 1.39
C LEU A 54 -3.10 4.54 1.37
N GLY A 55 -4.20 5.23 1.05
CA GLY A 55 -4.28 6.69 1.09
C GLY A 55 -4.12 7.25 2.50
N GLU A 56 -4.79 6.66 3.49
CA GLU A 56 -4.67 7.04 4.90
C GLU A 56 -3.24 6.87 5.41
N GLU A 57 -2.59 5.73 5.14
CA GLU A 57 -1.21 5.47 5.58
C GLU A 57 -0.18 6.34 4.83
N ARG A 58 -0.39 6.61 3.55
CA ARG A 58 0.46 7.53 2.78
C ARG A 58 0.39 8.95 3.34
N ASP A 59 -0.81 9.42 3.67
CA ASP A 59 -1.01 10.73 4.29
C ASP A 59 -0.50 10.77 5.73
N ALA A 60 -0.68 9.68 6.49
CA ALA A 60 -0.10 9.52 7.82
C ALA A 60 1.42 9.62 7.76
N ARG A 61 2.10 8.86 6.90
CA ARG A 61 3.55 8.96 6.70
C ARG A 61 4.01 10.34 6.27
N ARG A 62 3.29 11.00 5.36
CA ARG A 62 3.58 12.39 4.96
C ARG A 62 3.47 13.37 6.14
N ARG A 63 2.53 13.15 7.06
CA ARG A 63 2.35 13.97 8.28
C ARG A 63 3.29 13.57 9.41
N GLU A 64 3.67 12.30 9.47
CA GLU A 64 4.64 11.70 10.39
C GLU A 64 6.10 11.92 9.94
N GLU A 65 6.31 12.58 8.80
CA GLU A 65 7.54 13.32 8.50
C GLU A 65 7.49 14.78 9.00
N PRO A 66 7.55 15.08 10.31
CA PRO A 66 8.24 16.27 10.77
C PRO A 66 9.70 15.88 11.05
N SER A 67 10.62 16.53 10.34
CA SER A 67 12.06 16.62 10.64
C SER A 67 12.96 15.51 10.10
N GLY A 68 13.72 15.87 9.06
CA GLY A 68 15.16 15.64 9.09
C GLY A 68 15.75 14.84 7.93
N THR A 69 16.08 15.53 6.84
CA THR A 69 17.42 15.56 6.19
C THR A 69 17.32 16.67 5.13
N ALA A 70 17.67 17.91 5.47
CA ALA A 70 19.03 18.46 5.48
C ALA A 70 19.62 18.60 4.07
#